data_AF-A0A382MZG3-F1
#
_entry.id   AF-A0A382MZG3-F1
#
_cell.length_a   1.000
_cell.length_b   1.000
_cell.length_c   1.000
_cell.angle_alpha   90.00
_cell.angle_beta   90.00
_cell.angle_gamma   90.00
#
_symmetry.space_group_name_H-M   'P 1'
#
loop_
_entity.id
_entity.type
_entity.pdbx_description
1 polymer ?
#
loop_
_entity_poly.entity_id
_entity_poly.type
_entity_poly.pdbx_seq_one_letter_code
_entity_poly.pdbx_strand_id
1 'polypeptide(L)'
;MEIQYRHQFYNSPEFPFLQSIGVDHIIQGFEAEDEVGFIGVLHLWWVPDPTGTVLGIWESEWFDRPEAAIWCAIKIQKDRPYDEDKLIQVVMNHCKKMAERSVKKMVEDHLEDDTGLLN
;
A
#
# COMPACT_ATOMS: atom_id res chain seq x y z
N MET A 1 1.46 11.42 -19.46
CA MET A 1 1.22 10.32 -18.51
C MET A 1 0.87 10.83 -17.11
N GLU A 2 1.64 11.75 -16.54
CA GLU A 2 1.32 12.34 -15.21
C GLU A 2 -0.11 12.87 -15.08
N ILE A 3 -0.54 13.71 -16.02
CA ILE A 3 -1.87 14.35 -15.99
C ILE A 3 -2.98 13.30 -15.99
N GLN A 4 -2.82 12.25 -16.80
CA GLN A 4 -3.78 11.16 -16.88
C GLN A 4 -3.81 10.34 -15.59
N TYR A 5 -2.63 10.04 -15.04
CA TYR A 5 -2.51 9.37 -13.74
C TYR A 5 -3.16 10.20 -12.63
N ARG A 6 -2.80 11.48 -12.51
CA ARG A 6 -3.40 12.39 -11.52
C ARG A 6 -4.92 12.52 -11.69
N HIS A 7 -5.41 12.57 -12.93
CA HIS A 7 -6.85 12.60 -13.19
C HIS A 7 -7.54 11.32 -12.70
N GLN A 8 -6.97 10.14 -12.95
CA GLN A 8 -7.51 8.88 -12.42
C GLN A 8 -7.44 8.85 -10.89
N PHE A 9 -6.28 9.22 -10.34
CA PHE A 9 -6.02 9.27 -8.91
C PHE A 9 -7.01 10.15 -8.17
N TYR A 10 -7.26 11.38 -8.65
CA TYR A 10 -8.19 12.32 -8.02
C TYR A 10 -9.66 11.91 -8.11
N ASN A 11 -10.01 11.11 -9.12
CA ASN A 11 -11.36 10.60 -9.28
C ASN A 11 -11.61 9.28 -8.52
N SER A 12 -10.58 8.71 -7.88
CA SER A 12 -10.73 7.48 -7.11
C SER A 12 -11.53 7.74 -5.83
N PRO A 13 -12.49 6.86 -5.44
CA PRO A 13 -13.33 7.09 -4.26
C PRO A 13 -12.54 7.13 -2.95
N GLU A 14 -11.40 6.45 -2.87
CA GLU A 14 -10.51 6.46 -1.71
C GLU A 14 -9.66 7.73 -1.59
N PHE A 15 -9.47 8.48 -2.67
CA PHE A 15 -8.54 9.61 -2.74
C PHE A 15 -8.71 10.64 -1.61
N PRO A 16 -9.94 11.08 -1.25
CA PRO A 16 -10.12 12.04 -0.17
C PRO A 16 -9.69 11.54 1.21
N PHE A 17 -9.52 10.22 1.38
CA PHE A 17 -9.30 9.58 2.68
C PHE A 17 -7.87 9.06 2.87
N LEU A 18 -7.06 9.00 1.82
CA LEU A 18 -5.72 8.39 1.85
C LEU A 18 -4.85 8.95 2.99
N GLN A 19 -4.76 10.28 3.11
CA GLN A 19 -3.96 10.91 4.17
C GLN A 19 -4.47 10.53 5.58
N SER A 20 -5.78 10.44 5.75
CA SER A 20 -6.41 10.11 7.04
C SER A 20 -6.11 8.68 7.49
N ILE A 21 -5.81 7.77 6.55
CA ILE A 21 -5.44 6.38 6.83
C ILE A 21 -3.91 6.17 6.82
N GLY A 22 -3.13 7.24 6.81
CA GLY A 22 -1.67 7.20 6.84
C GLY A 22 -0.99 7.01 5.48
N VAL A 23 -1.75 7.10 4.38
CA VAL A 23 -1.20 7.12 3.01
C VAL A 23 -1.04 8.58 2.59
N ASP A 24 0.13 9.13 2.88
CA ASP A 24 0.56 10.51 2.63
C ASP A 24 1.68 10.61 1.60
N HIS A 25 2.25 9.48 1.16
CA HIS A 25 3.25 9.38 0.10
C HIS A 25 2.86 8.29 -0.90
N ILE A 26 3.02 8.58 -2.20
CA ILE A 26 2.77 7.65 -3.29
C ILE A 26 3.95 7.70 -4.26
N ILE A 27 4.51 6.54 -4.57
CA ILE A 27 5.65 6.40 -5.47
C ILE A 27 5.21 5.50 -6.63
N GLN A 28 5.11 6.07 -7.83
CA GLN A 28 4.61 5.40 -9.03
C GLN A 28 5.68 5.40 -10.13
N GLY A 29 6.15 4.20 -10.48
CA GLY A 29 7.02 4.00 -11.64
C GLY A 29 6.24 4.12 -12.95
N PHE A 30 6.85 4.74 -13.95
CA PHE A 30 6.34 4.83 -15.31
C PHE A 30 7.35 4.21 -16.27
N GLU A 31 6.83 3.32 -17.11
CA GLU A 31 7.57 2.59 -18.14
C GLU A 31 6.72 2.63 -19.41
N ALA A 32 7.35 2.64 -20.58
CA ALA A 32 6.67 2.48 -21.86
C ALA A 32 7.01 1.12 -22.48
N GLU A 33 6.03 0.55 -23.20
CA GLU A 33 6.27 -0.60 -24.07
C GLU A 33 7.19 -0.21 -25.24
N ASP A 34 8.03 -1.17 -25.63
CA ASP A 34 9.02 -1.15 -26.73
C ASP A 34 10.06 -0.01 -26.72
N GLU A 35 11.35 -0.40 -26.70
CA GLU A 35 12.60 0.37 -26.90
C GLU A 35 12.86 1.64 -26.04
N VAL A 36 11.84 2.34 -25.57
CA VAL A 36 11.94 3.58 -24.76
C VAL A 36 12.33 3.26 -23.31
N GLY A 37 11.88 2.14 -22.77
CA GLY A 37 12.26 1.66 -21.44
C GLY A 37 11.68 2.51 -20.29
N PHE A 38 12.44 2.59 -19.20
CA PHE A 38 12.08 3.33 -17.99
C PHE A 38 11.96 4.84 -18.29
N ILE A 39 10.83 5.44 -17.91
CA ILE A 39 10.55 6.87 -18.13
C ILE A 39 10.89 7.69 -16.90
N GLY A 40 10.55 7.19 -15.71
CA GLY A 40 10.75 7.93 -14.47
C GLY A 40 9.88 7.37 -13.35
N VAL A 41 10.11 7.86 -12.14
CA VAL A 41 9.22 7.61 -11.00
C VAL A 41 8.60 8.92 -10.55
N LEU A 42 7.27 8.97 -10.52
CA LEU A 42 6.52 10.06 -9.92
C LEU A 42 6.40 9.83 -8.42
N HIS A 43 6.75 10.82 -7.63
CA HIS A 43 6.47 10.85 -6.21
C HIS A 43 5.43 11.93 -5.93
N LEU A 44 4.31 11.55 -5.31
CA LEU A 44 3.29 12.45 -4.78
C LEU A 44 3.34 12.41 -3.26
N TRP A 45 3.22 13.57 -2.62
CA TRP A 45 3.08 13.62 -1.16
C TRP A 45 2.08 14.66 -0.70
N TRP A 46 1.40 14.36 0.40
CA TRP A 46 0.43 15.22 1.03
C TRP A 46 1.11 16.28 1.89
N VAL A 47 0.75 17.54 1.69
CA VAL A 47 1.18 18.67 2.50
C VAL A 47 -0.04 19.35 3.10
N PRO A 48 -0.14 19.46 4.44
CA PRO A 48 -1.23 20.19 5.07
C PRO A 48 -1.13 21.68 4.71
N ASP A 49 -2.27 22.32 4.44
CA ASP A 49 -2.31 23.75 4.14
C ASP A 49 -2.06 24.55 5.43
N PRO A 50 -0.96 25.33 5.52
CA PRO A 50 -0.64 26.09 6.72
C PRO A 50 -1.63 27.23 6.99
N THR A 51 -2.41 27.63 5.98
CA THR A 51 -3.42 28.69 6.11
C THR A 51 -4.77 28.18 6.61
N GLY A 52 -5.02 26.87 6.52
CA GLY A 52 -6.28 26.23 6.89
C GLY A 52 -7.46 26.59 5.98
N THR A 53 -7.19 27.13 4.79
CA THR A 53 -8.24 27.46 3.81
C THR A 53 -8.76 26.19 3.13
N VAL A 54 -7.87 25.22 2.92
CA VAL A 54 -8.19 23.84 2.52
C VAL A 54 -7.55 22.85 3.49
N LEU A 55 -7.84 21.55 3.34
CA LEU A 55 -7.23 20.52 4.19
C LEU A 55 -5.72 20.31 3.89
N GLY A 56 -5.30 20.58 2.65
CA GLY A 56 -3.95 20.37 2.17
C GLY A 56 -3.94 20.13 0.66
N ILE A 57 -2.75 19.85 0.12
CA ILE A 57 -2.51 19.62 -1.30
C ILE A 57 -1.60 18.41 -1.52
N TRP A 58 -1.69 17.79 -2.70
CA TRP A 58 -0.78 16.75 -3.16
C TRP A 58 0.30 17.36 -4.07
N GLU A 59 1.48 17.55 -3.51
CA GLU A 59 2.68 18.00 -4.22
C GLU A 59 3.27 16.86 -5.07
N SER A 60 4.19 17.17 -5.99
CA SER A 60 4.91 16.14 -6.72
C SER A 60 6.33 16.49 -7.13
N GLU A 61 7.11 15.44 -7.34
CA GLU A 61 8.41 15.48 -7.98
C GLU A 61 8.60 14.25 -8.88
N TRP A 62 9.50 14.37 -9.86
CA TRP A 62 9.91 13.28 -10.73
C TRP A 62 11.34 12.86 -10.40
N PHE A 63 11.56 11.55 -10.30
CA PHE A 63 12.87 10.95 -10.25
C PHE A 63 13.24 10.36 -11.60
N ASP A 64 14.36 10.82 -12.15
CA ASP A 64 14.92 10.31 -13.42
C ASP A 64 15.62 8.96 -13.25
N ARG A 65 15.77 8.47 -12.01
CA ARG A 65 16.49 7.25 -11.66
C ARG A 65 15.72 6.43 -10.63
N PRO A 66 15.53 5.11 -10.84
CA PRO A 66 14.85 4.25 -9.87
C PRO A 66 15.50 4.28 -8.49
N GLU A 67 16.83 4.39 -8.42
CA GLU A 67 17.57 4.40 -7.16
C GLU A 67 17.20 5.59 -6.28
N ALA A 68 16.97 6.77 -6.87
CA ALA A 68 16.56 7.95 -6.12
C ALA A 68 15.17 7.75 -5.49
N ALA A 69 14.25 7.13 -6.22
CA ALA A 69 12.93 6.79 -5.70
C ALA A 69 13.00 5.76 -4.56
N ILE A 70 13.88 4.75 -4.69
CA ILE A 70 14.11 3.76 -3.63
C ILE A 70 14.65 4.44 -2.36
N TRP A 71 15.63 5.35 -2.50
CA TRP A 71 16.15 6.11 -1.37
C TRP A 71 15.08 6.96 -0.70
N CYS A 72 14.21 7.60 -1.49
CA CYS A 72 13.05 8.33 -0.99
C CYS A 72 12.13 7.41 -0.18
N ALA A 73 11.74 6.25 -0.73
CA ALA A 73 10.89 5.27 -0.06
C ALA A 73 11.48 4.79 1.28
N ILE A 74 12.78 4.45 1.29
CA ILE A 74 13.49 4.04 2.52
C ILE A 74 13.49 5.16 3.57
N LYS A 75 13.69 6.41 3.13
CA LYS A 75 13.66 7.56 4.03
C LYS A 75 12.27 7.76 4.63
N ILE A 76 11.22 7.73 3.80
CA ILE A 76 9.83 7.83 4.24
C ILE A 76 9.51 6.77 5.29
N GLN A 77 9.86 5.51 5.03
CA GLN A 77 9.66 4.40 5.98
C GLN A 77 10.39 4.65 7.31
N LYS A 78 11.64 5.13 7.27
CA LYS A 78 12.45 5.40 8.47
C LYS A 78 11.95 6.59 9.28
N ASP A 79 11.37 7.59 8.62
CA ASP A 79 10.87 8.81 9.24
C ASP A 79 9.48 8.61 9.87
N ARG A 80 8.81 7.47 9.64
CA ARG A 80 7.56 7.11 10.31
C ARG A 80 7.75 7.06 11.84
N PRO A 81 6.75 7.49 12.63
CA PRO A 81 6.81 7.45 14.09
C PRO A 81 6.64 6.03 14.67
N TYR A 82 6.60 5.01 13.82
CA TYR A 82 6.39 3.60 14.17
C TYR A 82 7.27 2.71 13.30
N ASP A 83 7.52 1.49 13.78
CA ASP A 83 8.26 0.45 13.06
C ASP A 83 7.31 -0.31 12.12
N GLU A 84 7.36 0.04 10.83
CA GLU A 84 6.48 -0.53 9.80
C GLU A 84 6.68 -2.04 9.61
N ASP A 85 7.92 -2.53 9.71
CA ASP A 85 8.23 -3.96 9.58
C ASP A 85 7.58 -4.78 10.69
N LYS A 86 7.56 -4.25 11.92
CA LYS A 86 6.83 -4.88 13.04
C LYS A 86 5.32 -4.92 12.80
N LEU A 87 4.74 -3.86 12.23
CA LEU A 87 3.30 -3.85 11.93
C LEU A 87 2.94 -4.91 10.89
N ILE A 88 3.73 -4.99 9.82
CA ILE A 88 3.58 -6.03 8.78
C ILE A 88 3.69 -7.41 9.41
N GLN A 89 4.69 -7.62 10.27
CA GLN A 89 4.89 -8.91 10.94
C GLN A 89 3.69 -9.30 11.83
N VAL A 90 3.11 -8.35 12.56
CA VAL A 90 1.92 -8.60 13.40
C VAL A 90 0.73 -9.03 12.54
N VAL A 91 0.49 -8.36 11.42
CA VAL A 91 -0.59 -8.71 10.48
C VAL A 91 -0.35 -10.08 9.87
N MET A 92 0.86 -10.35 9.37
CA MET A 92 1.23 -11.66 8.83
C MET A 92 1.02 -12.80 9.83
N ASN A 93 1.43 -12.59 11.08
CA ASN A 93 1.24 -13.56 12.16
C ASN A 93 -0.25 -13.79 12.46
N HIS A 94 -1.07 -12.73 12.42
CA HIS A 94 -2.51 -12.84 12.62
C HIS A 94 -3.16 -13.64 11.48
N CYS A 95 -2.86 -13.31 10.22
CA CYS A 95 -3.36 -14.04 9.05
C CYS A 95 -2.97 -15.51 9.10
N LYS A 96 -1.72 -15.82 9.47
CA LYS A 96 -1.25 -17.20 9.64
C LYS A 96 -2.06 -17.96 10.68
N LYS A 97 -2.27 -17.37 11.87
CA LYS A 97 -3.09 -17.99 12.93
C LYS A 97 -4.53 -18.24 12.49
N MET A 98 -5.12 -17.32 11.72
CA MET A 98 -6.48 -17.49 11.21
C MET A 98 -6.54 -18.62 10.17
N ALA A 99 -5.57 -18.71 9.27
CA ALA A 99 -5.47 -19.81 8.31
C ALA A 99 -5.33 -21.17 9.02
N GLU A 100 -4.44 -21.27 10.01
CA GLU A 100 -4.25 -22.49 10.81
C GLU A 100 -5.54 -22.91 11.54
N ARG A 101 -6.28 -21.96 12.11
CA ARG A 101 -7.58 -22.23 12.74
C ARG A 101 -8.61 -22.76 11.75
N SER A 102 -8.70 -22.16 10.56
CA SER A 102 -9.62 -22.62 9.51
C SER A 102 -9.27 -24.03 9.04
N VAL A 103 -7.98 -24.33 8.85
CA VAL A 103 -7.52 -25.69 8.50
C VAL A 103 -7.87 -26.70 9.59
N LYS A 104 -7.59 -26.36 10.85
CA LYS A 104 -7.92 -27.24 11.99
C LYS A 104 -9.41 -27.54 12.05
N LYS A 105 -10.27 -26.51 11.90
CA LYS A 105 -11.71 -26.70 11.87
C LYS A 105 -12.16 -27.61 10.73
N MET A 106 -11.63 -27.42 9.52
CA MET A 106 -11.95 -28.29 8.38
C MET A 106 -11.58 -29.75 8.63
N VAL A 107 -10.45 -30.01 9.30
CA VAL A 107 -10.02 -31.36 9.68
C VAL A 107 -10.94 -31.96 10.74
N GLU A 108 -11.32 -31.18 11.76
CA GLU A 108 -12.26 -31.61 12.80
C GLU A 108 -13.63 -31.97 12.19
N ASP A 109 -14.18 -31.10 11.34
CA ASP A 109 -15.46 -31.32 10.66
C ASP A 109 -15.44 -32.62 9.81
N HIS A 110 -14.34 -32.91 9.08
CA HIS A 110 -14.22 -34.16 8.30
C HIS A 110 -14.13 -35.41 9.18
N LEU A 111 -13.45 -35.35 10.32
CA LEU A 111 -13.32 -36.49 11.23
C LEU A 111 -14.65 -36.79 11.96
N GLU A 112 -15.45 -35.76 12.24
CA GLU A 112 -16.81 -35.92 12.80
C GLU A 112 -17.78 -36.56 11.78
N ASP A 113 -17.71 -36.16 10.51
CA ASP A 113 -18.51 -36.78 9.44
C ASP A 113 -18.16 -38.27 9.23
N ASP A 114 -16.86 -38.61 9.21
CA ASP A 114 -16.40 -40.00 9.07
C ASP A 114 -16.80 -40.89 10.26
N THR A 115 -16.85 -40.33 11.48
CA THR A 115 -17.26 -41.07 12.68
C THR A 115 -18.78 -41.15 12.86
N GLY A 116 -19.53 -40.19 12.32
CA GLY A 116 -21.00 -40.23 12.27
C GLY A 116 -21.55 -41.26 11.28
N LEU A 117 -20.80 -41.62 10.23
CA LEU A 117 -21.18 -42.64 9.24
C LEU A 117 -20.93 -44.09 9.70
N LEU A 118 -20.22 -44.28 10.82
CA LEU A 118 -19.86 -45.60 11.37
C LEU A 118 -20.78 -46.06 12.52
N ASN A 119 -21.84 -45.31 12.85
CA ASN A 119 -22.86 -45.67 13.86
C ASN A 119 -24.23 -45.95 13.22
#